data_AF-A0A1N6QW09-F1
#
_entry.id   AF-A0A1N6QW09-F1
#
_cell.length_a   1.000
_cell.length_b   1.000
_cell.length_c   1.000
_cell.angle_alpha   90.00
_cell.angle_beta   90.00
_cell.angle_gamma   90.00
#
_symmetry.space_group_name_H-M   'P 1'
#
loop_
_entity.id
_entity.type
_entity.pdbx_description
1 polymer ?
#
loop_
_entity_poly.entity_id
_entity_poly.type
_entity_poly.pdbx_seq_one_letter_code
_entity_poly.pdbx_strand_id
1 'polypeptide(L)'
;MDWIAGFLDNLLGFFQWVWDFLSSGIYLFVKEVLVLLTKVAIYSWISVQIMALDVAYSAAQSILSDIGVSEAIRAKWSGLPAEVASTLSFFGIPQALNIIFSALSTRFVLKFVPFLGR
;
A
#
# COMPACT_ATOMS: atom_id res chain seq x y z
N MET A 1 57.24 -17.15 24.67
CA MET A 1 57.43 -16.05 23.69
C MET A 1 56.31 -16.04 22.65
N ASP A 2 55.73 -17.19 22.29
CA ASP A 2 54.66 -17.29 21.28
C ASP A 2 53.36 -16.55 21.62
N TRP A 3 52.98 -16.46 22.89
CA TRP A 3 51.79 -15.71 23.31
C TRP A 3 51.92 -14.19 23.08
N ILE A 4 53.12 -13.64 23.24
CA ILE A 4 53.38 -12.21 22.98
C ILE A 4 53.38 -11.95 21.47
N ALA A 5 53.96 -12.86 20.68
CA ALA A 5 53.92 -12.76 19.23
C ALA A 5 52.48 -12.83 18.68
N GLY A 6 51.67 -13.80 19.14
CA GLY A 6 50.26 -13.90 18.74
C GLY A 6 49.40 -12.72 19.21
N PHE A 7 49.69 -12.14 20.38
CA PHE A 7 49.02 -10.91 20.83
C PHE A 7 49.36 -9.73 19.93
N LEU A 8 50.64 -9.54 19.57
CA LEU A 8 51.08 -8.47 18.69
C LEU A 8 50.53 -8.62 17.27
N ASP A 9 50.45 -9.85 16.72
CA ASP A 9 49.86 -10.10 15.40
C ASP A 9 48.37 -9.78 15.36
N ASN A 10 47.61 -10.11 16.42
CA ASN A 10 46.19 -9.73 16.51
C ASN A 10 46.01 -8.22 16.63
N LEU A 11 46.92 -7.55 17.35
CA LEU A 11 46.91 -6.09 17.51
C LEU A 11 47.20 -5.38 16.18
N LEU A 12 48.20 -5.86 15.44
CA LEU A 12 48.52 -5.36 14.11
C LEU A 12 47.39 -5.65 13.12
N GLY A 13 46.79 -6.85 13.17
CA GLY A 13 45.62 -7.19 12.36
C GLY A 13 44.41 -6.29 12.65
N PHE A 14 44.19 -5.91 13.91
CA PHE A 14 43.17 -4.94 14.28
C PHE A 14 43.46 -3.55 13.70
N PHE A 15 44.70 -3.05 13.83
CA PHE A 15 45.08 -1.76 13.25
C PHE A 15 45.01 -1.76 11.72
N GLN A 16 45.35 -2.88 11.07
CA GLN A 16 45.21 -3.07 9.62
C GLN A 16 43.73 -3.02 9.21
N TRP A 17 42.84 -3.72 9.92
CA TRP A 17 41.40 -3.69 9.66
C TRP A 17 40.80 -2.29 9.86
N VAL A 18 41.23 -1.57 10.92
CA VAL A 18 40.82 -0.18 11.16
C VAL A 18 41.31 0.73 10.04
N TRP A 19 42.54 0.55 9.56
CA TRP A 19 43.12 1.31 8.45
C TRP A 19 42.41 1.03 7.13
N ASP A 20 42.10 -0.23 6.84
CA ASP A 20 41.36 -0.64 5.64
C ASP A 20 39.91 -0.13 5.66
N PHE A 21 39.29 -0.13 6.85
CA PHE A 21 37.97 0.46 7.07
C PHE A 21 37.98 1.98 6.85
N LEU A 22 38.96 2.69 7.39
CA LEU A 22 39.11 4.14 7.21
C LEU A 22 39.44 4.51 5.75
N SER A 23 40.25 3.70 5.06
CA SER A 23 40.73 4.00 3.71
C SER A 23 39.72 3.66 2.62
N SER A 24 38.94 2.57 2.79
CA SER A 24 38.04 2.06 1.75
C SER A 24 36.69 1.59 2.26
N GLY A 25 36.61 1.12 3.51
CA GLY A 25 35.37 0.61 4.11
C GLY A 25 34.30 1.68 4.33
N ILE A 26 34.67 2.92 4.68
CA ILE A 26 33.71 4.03 4.89
C ILE A 26 32.93 4.34 3.62
N TYR A 27 33.58 4.35 2.45
CA TYR A 27 32.89 4.62 1.19
C TYR A 27 31.88 3.51 0.86
N LEU A 28 32.28 2.24 1.01
CA LEU A 28 31.40 1.11 0.76
C LEU A 28 30.23 1.07 1.76
N PHE A 29 30.51 1.30 3.04
CA PHE A 29 29.51 1.34 4.10
C PHE A 29 28.47 2.44 3.86
N VAL A 30 28.90 3.68 3.57
CA VAL A 30 27.99 4.79 3.30
C VAL A 30 27.15 4.50 2.05
N LYS A 31 27.74 3.94 1.00
CA LYS A 31 27.02 3.55 -0.21
C LYS A 31 25.94 2.51 0.09
N GLU A 32 26.26 1.46 0.82
CA GLU A 32 25.32 0.39 1.17
C GLU A 32 24.20 0.88 2.09
N VAL A 33 24.53 1.71 3.08
CA VAL A 33 23.55 2.34 3.98
C VAL A 33 22.60 3.25 3.19
N LEU A 34 23.11 4.08 2.28
CA LEU A 34 22.26 4.94 1.45
C LEU A 34 21.33 4.12 0.53
N VAL A 35 21.82 3.01 -0.03
CA VAL A 35 20.98 2.10 -0.85
C VAL A 35 19.89 1.48 0.01
N LEU A 36 20.21 1.01 1.22
CA LEU A 36 19.24 0.43 2.14
C LEU A 36 18.20 1.46 2.59
N LEU A 37 18.62 2.67 2.97
CA LEU A 37 17.73 3.75 3.35
C LEU A 37 16.79 4.13 2.21
N THR A 38 17.31 4.24 0.99
CA THR A 38 16.50 4.53 -0.21
C THR A 38 15.48 3.42 -0.46
N LYS A 39 15.89 2.15 -0.33
CA LYS A 39 14.98 1.01 -0.46
C LYS A 39 13.86 1.09 0.57
N VAL A 40 14.18 1.26 1.85
CA VAL A 40 13.19 1.36 2.93
C VAL A 40 12.26 2.56 2.73
N ALA A 41 12.78 3.71 2.27
CA ALA A 41 11.98 4.89 1.98
C ALA A 41 10.95 4.66 0.85
N ILE A 42 11.33 3.95 -0.21
CA ILE A 42 10.41 3.59 -1.29
C ILE A 42 9.34 2.63 -0.78
N TYR A 43 9.73 1.59 -0.02
CA TYR A 43 8.77 0.64 0.55
C TYR A 43 7.79 1.32 1.49
N SER A 44 8.27 2.17 2.40
CA SER A 44 7.40 2.88 3.34
C SER A 44 6.45 3.84 2.62
N TRP A 45 6.92 4.54 1.59
CA TRP A 45 6.07 5.43 0.80
C TRP A 45 4.93 4.68 0.10
N ILE A 46 5.22 3.53 -0.53
CA ILE A 46 4.21 2.69 -1.17
C ILE A 46 3.25 2.11 -0.12
N SER A 47 3.75 1.64 1.02
CA SER A 47 2.90 1.11 2.09
C SER A 47 1.92 2.16 2.62
N VAL A 48 2.34 3.42 2.77
CA VAL A 48 1.47 4.52 3.17
C VAL A 48 0.39 4.79 2.12
N GLN A 49 0.74 4.72 0.83
CA GLN A 49 -0.25 4.88 -0.25
C GLN A 49 -1.31 3.77 -0.24
N ILE A 50 -0.91 2.52 -0.01
CA ILE A 50 -1.84 1.39 0.08
C ILE A 50 -2.76 1.56 1.29
N MET A 51 -2.20 1.91 2.46
CA MET A 51 -3.00 2.18 3.66
C MET A 51 -4.01 3.31 3.43
N ALA A 52 -3.61 4.38 2.74
CA ALA A 52 -4.52 5.47 2.40
C ALA A 52 -5.66 5.00 1.48
N LEU A 53 -5.37 4.09 0.54
CA LEU A 53 -6.36 3.50 -0.35
C LEU A 53 -7.36 2.62 0.44
N ASP A 54 -6.88 1.79 1.36
CA ASP A 54 -7.73 0.93 2.19
C ASP A 54 -8.67 1.74 3.10
N VAL A 55 -8.18 2.83 3.69
CA VAL A 55 -8.99 3.77 4.48
C VAL A 55 -10.04 4.43 3.60
N ALA A 56 -9.68 4.86 2.39
CA ALA A 56 -10.61 5.46 1.43
C ALA A 56 -11.71 4.48 1.01
N TYR A 57 -11.34 3.23 0.71
CA TYR A 57 -12.28 2.18 0.35
C TYR A 57 -13.25 1.88 1.49
N SER A 58 -12.74 1.74 2.71
CA SER A 58 -13.55 1.48 3.91
C SER A 58 -14.56 2.62 4.19
N ALA A 59 -14.11 3.88 4.05
CA ALA A 59 -14.99 5.03 4.19
C ALA A 59 -16.06 5.07 3.08
N ALA A 60 -15.71 4.75 1.84
CA ALA A 60 -16.66 4.66 0.72
C ALA A 60 -17.73 3.59 0.94
N GLN A 61 -17.33 2.43 1.48
CA GLN A 61 -18.24 1.35 1.80
C GLN A 61 -19.19 1.72 2.95
N SER A 62 -18.69 2.39 3.99
CA SER A 62 -19.52 2.90 5.10
C SER A 62 -20.55 3.91 4.61
N ILE A 63 -20.15 4.85 3.75
CA ILE A 63 -21.08 5.85 3.19
C ILE A 63 -22.13 5.17 2.30
N LEU A 64 -21.75 4.16 1.50
CA LEU A 64 -22.70 3.41 0.68
C LEU A 64 -23.73 2.64 1.52
N SER A 65 -23.32 2.06 2.65
CA SER A 65 -24.27 1.42 3.58
C SER A 65 -25.18 2.43 4.24
N ASP A 66 -24.67 3.62 4.59
CA ASP A 66 -25.44 4.63 5.32
C ASP A 66 -26.45 5.37 4.43
N ILE A 67 -26.17 5.53 3.13
CA ILE A 67 -27.09 6.18 2.18
C ILE A 67 -28.28 5.25 1.81
N GLY A 68 -28.21 3.95 2.12
CA GLY A 68 -29.30 3.01 1.80
C GLY A 68 -29.52 2.84 0.29
N VAL A 69 -28.47 3.05 -0.53
CA VAL A 69 -28.55 2.91 -2.00
C VAL A 69 -29.02 1.50 -2.38
N SER A 70 -28.61 0.49 -1.62
CA SER A 70 -29.06 -0.89 -1.80
C SER A 70 -30.53 -1.09 -1.45
N GLU A 71 -31.09 -0.40 -0.45
CA GLU A 71 -32.55 -0.37 -0.20
C GLU A 71 -33.29 0.35 -1.33
N ALA A 72 -32.79 1.49 -1.80
CA ALA A 72 -33.43 2.27 -2.86
C ALA A 72 -33.48 1.53 -4.20
N ILE A 73 -32.41 0.82 -4.57
CA ILE A 73 -32.37 -0.05 -5.76
C ILE A 73 -33.37 -1.20 -5.60
N ARG A 74 -33.40 -1.87 -4.44
CA ARG A 74 -34.34 -2.97 -4.17
C ARG A 74 -35.81 -2.50 -4.20
N ALA A 75 -36.12 -1.35 -3.63
CA ALA A 75 -37.47 -0.78 -3.62
C ALA A 75 -37.95 -0.38 -5.03
N LYS A 76 -37.04 0.12 -5.88
CA LYS A 76 -37.35 0.39 -7.30
C LYS A 76 -37.46 -0.90 -8.12
N TRP A 77 -36.68 -1.92 -7.78
CA TRP A 77 -36.73 -3.22 -8.44
C TRP A 77 -37.99 -4.01 -8.10
N SER A 78 -38.46 -3.96 -6.85
CA SER A 78 -39.72 -4.58 -6.43
C SER A 78 -40.95 -3.91 -7.03
N GLY A 79 -40.81 -2.69 -7.56
CA GLY A 79 -41.85 -2.00 -8.32
C GLY A 79 -41.93 -2.38 -9.79
N LEU A 80 -40.98 -3.19 -10.31
CA LEU A 80 -41.01 -3.65 -11.70
C LEU A 80 -41.92 -4.87 -11.87
N PRO A 81 -42.72 -4.94 -12.95
CA PRO A 81 -43.45 -6.14 -13.32
C PRO A 81 -42.52 -7.35 -13.47
N ALA A 82 -42.94 -8.52 -13.01
CA ALA A 82 -42.09 -9.71 -12.88
C ALA A 82 -41.39 -10.14 -14.18
N GLU A 83 -42.02 -9.96 -15.34
CA GLU A 83 -41.45 -10.26 -16.66
C GLU A 83 -40.33 -9.29 -17.07
N VAL A 84 -40.45 -8.02 -16.70
CA VAL A 84 -39.41 -7.01 -16.99
C VAL A 84 -38.24 -7.21 -16.04
N ALA A 85 -38.51 -7.51 -14.76
CA ALA A 85 -37.49 -7.80 -13.77
C ALA A 85 -36.70 -9.09 -14.09
N SER A 86 -37.35 -10.14 -14.58
CA SER A 86 -36.69 -11.39 -14.98
C SER A 86 -35.82 -11.19 -16.22
N THR A 87 -36.30 -10.42 -17.20
CA THR A 87 -35.53 -10.09 -18.41
C THR A 87 -34.29 -9.25 -18.06
N LEU A 88 -34.44 -8.22 -17.22
CA LEU A 88 -33.31 -7.40 -16.79
C LEU A 88 -32.30 -8.18 -15.90
N SER A 89 -32.79 -9.14 -15.11
CA SER A 89 -31.93 -10.05 -14.35
C SER A 89 -31.16 -11.01 -15.26
N PHE A 90 -31.76 -11.47 -16.36
CA PHE A 90 -31.09 -12.29 -17.37
C PHE A 90 -29.94 -11.52 -18.05
N PHE A 91 -30.11 -10.23 -18.30
CA PHE A 91 -29.06 -9.35 -18.84
C PHE A 91 -28.01 -8.89 -17.80
N GLY A 92 -28.15 -9.27 -16.53
CA GLY A 92 -27.19 -8.93 -15.49
C GLY A 92 -27.18 -7.46 -15.07
N ILE A 93 -28.24 -6.71 -15.41
CA ILE A 93 -28.39 -5.28 -15.10
C ILE A 93 -28.31 -5.00 -13.58
N PRO A 94 -28.86 -5.83 -12.68
CA PRO A 94 -28.73 -5.64 -11.24
C PRO A 94 -27.27 -5.65 -10.75
N GLN A 95 -26.46 -6.59 -11.25
CA GLN A 95 -25.06 -6.67 -10.86
C GLN A 95 -24.26 -5.50 -11.43
N ALA A 96 -24.54 -5.08 -12.66
CA ALA A 96 -23.91 -3.92 -13.29
C ALA A 96 -24.20 -2.63 -12.52
N LEU A 97 -25.43 -2.40 -12.09
CA LEU A 97 -25.80 -1.23 -11.28
C LEU A 97 -25.03 -1.21 -9.95
N ASN A 98 -24.95 -2.34 -9.25
CA ASN A 98 -24.18 -2.43 -8.00
C ASN A 98 -22.69 -2.10 -8.19
N ILE A 99 -22.08 -2.59 -9.28
CA ILE A 99 -20.67 -2.29 -9.60
C ILE A 99 -20.50 -0.80 -9.92
N ILE A 100 -21.40 -0.20 -10.70
CA ILE A 100 -21.34 1.23 -11.09
C ILE A 100 -21.46 2.12 -9.85
N PHE A 101 -22.41 1.86 -8.95
CA PHE A 101 -22.58 2.65 -7.73
C PHE A 101 -21.39 2.48 -6.77
N SER A 102 -20.85 1.27 -6.65
CA SER A 102 -19.62 1.01 -5.88
C SER A 102 -18.42 1.79 -6.45
N ALA A 103 -18.25 1.76 -7.77
CA ALA A 103 -17.18 2.48 -8.46
C ALA A 103 -17.34 4.01 -8.36
N LEU A 104 -18.56 4.54 -8.45
CA LEU A 104 -18.85 5.96 -8.30
C LEU A 104 -18.55 6.47 -6.89
N SER A 105 -18.95 5.72 -5.86
CA SER A 105 -18.63 6.07 -4.47
C SER A 105 -17.13 5.99 -4.22
N THR A 106 -16.48 4.93 -4.68
CA THR A 106 -15.01 4.79 -4.57
C THR A 106 -14.30 5.95 -5.25
N ARG A 107 -14.71 6.35 -6.47
CA ARG A 107 -14.16 7.51 -7.18
C ARG A 107 -14.40 8.82 -6.43
N PHE A 108 -15.57 8.98 -5.82
CA PHE A 108 -15.89 10.16 -5.01
C PHE A 108 -15.00 10.25 -3.77
N VAL A 109 -14.81 9.15 -3.04
CA VAL A 109 -14.00 9.12 -1.82
C VAL A 109 -12.51 9.25 -2.12
N LEU A 110 -12.01 8.66 -3.21
CA LEU A 110 -10.64 8.85 -3.67
C LEU A 110 -10.29 10.32 -3.94
N LYS A 111 -11.28 11.16 -4.30
CA LYS A 111 -11.10 12.61 -4.45
C LYS A 111 -10.81 13.33 -3.13
N PHE A 112 -11.20 12.75 -1.99
CA PHE A 112 -10.93 13.29 -0.66
C PHE A 112 -9.66 12.71 -0.02
N VAL A 113 -8.98 11.77 -0.67
CA VAL A 113 -7.71 11.25 -0.19
C VAL A 113 -6.62 12.29 -0.49
N PRO A 114 -6.00 12.91 0.54
CA PRO A 114 -5.10 14.05 0.37
C PRO A 114 -3.82 13.73 -0.43
N PHE A 115 -3.47 12.45 -0.61
CA PHE A 115 -2.25 12.02 -1.33
C PHE A 115 -2.49 11.47 -2.74
N LEU A 116 -3.74 11.20 -3.12
CA LEU A 116 -4.12 10.67 -4.45
C LEU A 116 -5.09 11.60 -5.21
N GLY A 117 -5.70 12.58 -4.52
CA GLY A 117 -6.63 13.54 -5.09
C GLY A 117 -5.93 14.65 -5.88
N ARG A 118 -5.49 14.34 -7.11
CA ARG A 118 -5.45 15.30 -8.22
C ARG A 118 -6.21 14.73 -9.40
#